data_AF-A0A966QEG6-F1
#
_entry.id   AF-A0A966QEG6-F1
#
_cell.length_a   1.000
_cell.length_b   1.000
_cell.length_c   1.000
_cell.angle_alpha   90.00
_cell.angle_beta   90.00
_cell.angle_gamma   90.00
#
_symmetry.space_group_name_H-M   'P 1'
#
loop_
_entity.id
_entity.type
_entity.pdbx_description
1 polymer ?
#
loop_
_entity_poly.entity_id
_entity_poly.type
_entity_poly.pdbx_seq_one_letter_code
_entity_poly.pdbx_strand_id
1 'polypeptide(L)' 'MSNDINWQELRAHAIDAMKKSYSPYSHFPVGVAGIVSDGRIVSGCNVENASYGLTLCAECSM' A
#
# COMPACT_ATOMS: atom_id res chain seq x y z
N MET A 1 6.00 9.55 23.85
CA MET A 1 5.03 9.49 22.74
C MET A 1 4.13 8.31 23.01
N SER A 2 2.82 8.48 22.87
CA SER A 2 1.91 7.34 23.02
C SER A 2 2.29 6.28 21.99
N ASN A 3 2.60 5.08 22.45
CA ASN A 3 3.05 3.97 21.62
C ASN A 3 1.87 3.24 20.93
N ASP A 4 0.67 3.81 21.02
CA ASP A 4 -0.53 3.23 20.43
C ASP A 4 -0.62 3.60 18.95
N ILE A 5 -0.23 2.63 18.11
CA ILE A 5 -0.42 2.72 16.67
C ILE A 5 -1.92 2.59 16.37
N ASN A 6 -2.48 3.59 15.68
CA ASN A 6 -3.86 3.54 15.19
C ASN A 6 -3.98 2.61 13.97
N TRP A 7 -4.08 1.30 14.22
CA TRP A 7 -4.17 0.30 13.16
C TRP A 7 -5.42 0.41 12.29
N GLN A 8 -6.52 0.98 12.82
CA GLN A 8 -7.76 1.16 12.06
C GLN A 8 -7.59 2.22 10.98
N GLU A 9 -6.94 3.34 11.31
CA GLU A 9 -6.61 4.41 10.37
C GLU A 9 -5.65 3.92 9.29
N LEU A 10 -4.56 3.23 9.66
CA LEU A 10 -3.65 2.63 8.68
C LEU A 10 -4.37 1.65 7.74
N ARG A 11 -5.27 0.82 8.26
CA ARG A 11 -6.07 -0.10 7.43
C ARG A 11 -6.97 0.67 6.45
N ALA A 12 -7.59 1.77 6.87
CA ALA A 12 -8.40 2.60 5.99
C ALA A 12 -7.57 3.20 4.86
N HIS A 13 -6.39 3.75 5.16
CA HIS A 13 -5.46 4.28 4.16
C HIS A 13 -4.97 3.20 3.18
N ALA A 14 -4.69 1.98 3.67
CA ALA A 14 -4.30 0.87 2.81
C ALA A 14 -5.45 0.45 1.86
N ILE A 15 -6.69 0.39 2.35
CA ILE A 15 -7.87 0.10 1.52
C ILE A 15 -8.07 1.20 0.44
N ASP A 16 -7.85 2.46 0.78
CA ASP A 16 -7.96 3.55 -0.18
C ASP A 16 -6.84 3.55 -1.23
N ALA A 17 -5.62 3.18 -0.85
CA ALA A 17 -4.52 2.99 -1.79
C ALA A 17 -4.76 1.78 -2.71
N MET A 18 -5.27 0.66 -2.18
CA MET A 18 -5.61 -0.55 -2.93
C MET A 18 -6.55 -0.26 -4.12
N LYS A 19 -7.49 0.67 -3.97
CA LYS A 19 -8.42 1.11 -5.05
C LYS A 19 -7.70 1.71 -6.26
N LYS A 20 -6.44 2.12 -6.11
CA LYS A 20 -5.57 2.67 -7.17
C LYS A 20 -4.63 1.63 -7.77
N SER A 21 -4.67 0.38 -7.30
CA SER A 21 -3.85 -0.71 -7.81
C SER A 21 -3.94 -0.82 -9.33
N TYR A 22 -2.78 -0.96 -9.98
CA TYR A 22 -2.71 -1.39 -11.37
C TYR A 22 -2.38 -2.88 -11.38
N SER A 23 -3.42 -3.71 -11.35
CA SER A 23 -3.27 -5.18 -11.32
C SER A 23 -4.12 -5.89 -12.37
N PRO A 24 -3.98 -5.57 -13.67
CA PRO A 24 -4.82 -6.15 -14.71
C PRO A 24 -4.47 -7.61 -15.04
N TYR A 25 -3.31 -8.12 -14.61
CA TYR A 25 -2.85 -9.46 -14.98
C TYR A 25 -3.24 -10.50 -13.93
N SER A 26 -3.05 -10.21 -12.64
CA SER A 26 -3.46 -11.13 -11.56
C SER A 26 -4.91 -10.95 -11.11
N HIS A 27 -5.50 -9.78 -11.36
CA HIS A 27 -6.76 -9.35 -10.75
C HIS A 27 -6.73 -9.37 -9.21
N PHE A 28 -5.54 -9.21 -8.62
CA PHE A 28 -5.33 -9.21 -7.17
C PHE A 28 -4.81 -7.85 -6.69
N PRO A 29 -5.71 -6.91 -6.35
CA PRO A 29 -5.31 -5.59 -5.88
C PRO A 29 -4.82 -5.65 -4.42
N VAL A 30 -3.70 -4.99 -4.15
CA VAL A 30 -3.07 -4.90 -2.82
C VAL A 30 -2.79 -3.44 -2.51
N GLY A 31 -3.09 -3.02 -1.29
CA GLY A 31 -2.71 -1.71 -0.75
C GLY A 31 -1.98 -1.84 0.56
N VAL A 32 -1.15 -0.85 0.87
CA VAL A 32 -0.36 -0.76 2.10
C VAL A 32 -0.43 0.66 2.65
N ALA A 33 -0.31 0.79 3.96
CA ALA A 33 -0.06 2.07 4.61
C ALA A 33 0.84 1.85 5.84
N GLY A 34 1.70 2.83 6.12
CA GLY A 34 2.60 2.82 7.26
C GLY A 34 2.74 4.21 7.87
N ILE A 35 2.96 4.26 9.18
CA ILE A 35 3.27 5.49 9.91
C ILE A 35 4.79 5.66 9.99
N VAL A 36 5.27 6.84 9.60
CA VAL A 36 6.68 7.24 9.67
C VAL A 36 6.98 7.74 11.08
N SER A 37 8.25 7.70 11.48
CA SER A 37 8.71 8.20 12.80
C SER A 37 8.40 9.68 13.06
N ASP A 38 8.12 10.46 12.02
CA ASP A 38 7.68 11.86 12.10
C ASP A 38 6.14 12.03 12.13
N GLY A 39 5.39 10.92 12.18
CA GLY A 39 3.94 10.88 12.29
C GLY A 39 3.18 10.95 10.96
N ARG A 40 3.86 11.11 9.82
CA ARG A 40 3.19 11.05 8.51
C ARG A 40 2.74 9.63 8.19
N ILE A 41 1.60 9.49 7.49
CA ILE A 41 1.18 8.22 6.91
C ILE A 41 1.60 8.21 5.44
N VAL A 42 2.31 7.16 5.03
CA VAL A 42 2.64 6.86 3.64
C VAL A 42 1.87 5.62 3.19
N SER A 43 1.48 5.57 1.92
CA SER A 43 0.63 4.49 1.40
C SER A 43 0.96 4.18 -0.05
N GLY A 44 0.85 2.91 -0.43
CA GLY A 44 1.15 2.42 -1.77
C GLY A 44 0.19 1.33 -2.21
N CYS A 45 0.26 0.95 -3.48
CA CYS A 45 -0.47 -0.18 -4.05
C CYS A 45 0.41 -0.92 -5.06
N ASN A 46 0.09 -2.17 -5.38
CA ASN A 46 0.86 -2.91 -6.36
C ASN A 46 0.67 -2.33 -7.77
N VAL A 47 1.74 -2.39 -8.55
CA VAL A 47 1.78 -1.96 -9.95
C VAL A 47 2.39 -3.10 -10.75
N GLU A 48 1.55 -3.77 -11.51
CA GLU A 48 1.96 -4.88 -12.36
C GLU A 48 2.49 -4.41 -13.71
N ASN A 49 3.17 -5.32 -14.39
CA ASN A 49 3.69 -5.10 -15.72
C ASN A 49 3.49 -6.36 -16.58
N ALA A 50 3.38 -6.20 -17.89
CA ALA A 50 3.28 -7.31 -18.83
C ALA A 50 4.48 -8.27 -18.72
N SER A 51 5.68 -7.73 -18.43
CA SER A 51 6.82 -8.54 -17.99
C SER A 51 6.69 -8.78 -16.49
N TYR A 52 6.16 -9.95 -16.12
CA TYR A 52 5.71 -10.22 -14.73
C TYR A 52 6.80 -9.99 -13.67
N GLY A 53 8.07 -10.21 -14.01
CA GLY A 53 9.21 -9.99 -13.11
C GLY A 53 9.49 -8.51 -12.78
N LEU A 54 8.85 -7.56 -13.48
CA LEU A 54 8.93 -6.12 -13.19
C LEU A 54 7.77 -5.63 -12.31
N THR A 55 6.89 -6.52 -11.86
CA THR A 55 5.81 -6.15 -10.93
C THR A 55 6.38 -5.59 -9.64
N LEU A 56 5.84 -4.48 -9.19
CA LEU A 56 6.14 -3.89 -7.89
C LEU A 56 5.02 -4.19 -6.91
N CYS A 57 5.37 -4.75 -5.75
CA CYS A 57 4.43 -4.94 -4.65
C CYS A 57 4.01 -3.60 -4.04
N ALA A 58 2.94 -3.61 -3.24
CA ALA A 58 2.43 -2.40 -2.61
C ALA A 58 3.46 -1.74 -1.69
N GLU A 59 4.20 -2.53 -0.93
CA GLU A 59 5.26 -2.10 -0.01
C GLU A 59 6.48 -1.48 -0.71
N CYS A 60 6.71 -1.76 -2.00
CA CYS A 60 7.76 -1.09 -2.76
C CYS A 60 7.38 0.33 -3.17
N SER A 61 6.10 0.67 -3.14
CA SER A 61 5.55 1.92 -3.69
C SER A 61 5.07 2.91 -2.61
N MET A 62 5.32 2.63 -1.33
CA MET A 62 4.95 3.48 -0.19
C MET A 62 6.10 4.37 0.27
#